data_AF-A0AAN9YGI7-F1
#
_entry.id   AF-A0AAN9YGI7-F1
#
_cell.length_a   1.000
_cell.length_b   1.000
_cell.length_c   1.000
_cell.angle_alpha   90.00
_cell.angle_beta   90.00
_cell.angle_gamma   90.00
#
_symmetry.space_group_name_H-M   'P 1'
#
loop_
_entity.id
_entity.type
_entity.pdbx_description
1 polymer ?
#
loop_
_entity_poly.entity_id
_entity_poly.type
_entity_poly.pdbx_seq_one_letter_code
_entity_poly.pdbx_strand_id
1 'polypeptide(L)'
;MKFDAVAQIQSGANSNISNSTFCSSDGVLTIDTARGQKSLFIAVGAGTDFDQTKGNAEHGYSFRGVDPGPAIEKITAAATSKSYEDLLKGHIDDYSGLEASFELNLPDPEGSAVTETSALIAGYSSEGSGNPYLEALLFDYSRHLIISSSRENSLPANLQGRWAESLYPAWSGDYHANINIQMNYWATDQTGLSRTHDALWNYMELNWVPRGSETARLLYNASGWVVHDEMNIFGHTAMESDPSWANYPAAPAWMMQHVWNNFDYTQNATWLKNQGYPLIKGVAEFWLSQLQEDAFTNDGSLVVNPCNSPEHGPTTFGCAHYQQEIHHVFEAVLSSAPVVSEADADFLDAVKLSLSRLDKGLHLTDWGGIKEWKLPDSYGYDVENTHRHLSHLTGWYPGYSVSSFQKGYANATVKSAVEATLVARGNGNAADANAGWAKVWRAACWARLNNAEKAYELLRYAIDVNFAGNGFSMYSAENEPFQIDANFGLAGAILSMLVVDLPLSYAEAKASPTRTVVLGPAIPERWKGGSVKGLRIRGGGSVDFSWDDAGVVTEATLTNSQTSVKLVNVAGDLLAQI
;
A
#
# COMPACT_ATOMS: atom_id res chain seq x y z
N MET A 1 -6.78 -19.93 21.13
CA MET A 1 -7.62 -19.70 19.95
C MET A 1 -8.23 -21.03 19.57
N LYS A 2 -9.55 -21.10 19.52
CA LYS A 2 -10.28 -22.20 18.88
C LYS A 2 -10.37 -21.91 17.38
N PHE A 3 -10.37 -22.97 16.59
CA PHE A 3 -10.71 -22.92 15.18
C PHE A 3 -11.66 -24.08 14.88
N ASP A 4 -12.48 -23.90 13.86
CA ASP A 4 -13.38 -24.96 13.37
C ASP A 4 -13.57 -24.81 11.86
N ALA A 5 -13.97 -25.88 11.20
CA ALA A 5 -14.26 -25.91 9.78
C ALA A 5 -15.34 -26.94 9.46
N VAL A 6 -16.30 -26.55 8.61
CA VAL A 6 -17.42 -27.40 8.20
C VAL A 6 -17.46 -27.46 6.68
N ALA A 7 -17.50 -28.69 6.16
CA ALA A 7 -17.84 -28.96 4.77
C ALA A 7 -19.27 -29.53 4.72
N GLN A 8 -20.19 -28.79 4.12
CA GLN A 8 -21.59 -29.16 4.03
C GLN A 8 -22.00 -29.42 2.59
N ILE A 9 -22.63 -30.57 2.37
CA ILE A 9 -23.14 -30.97 1.05
C ILE A 9 -24.59 -30.50 0.94
N GLN A 10 -24.96 -29.92 -0.19
CA GLN A 10 -26.36 -29.58 -0.46
C GLN A 10 -27.21 -30.83 -0.70
N SER A 11 -28.17 -31.07 0.20
CA SER A 11 -29.23 -32.08 0.07
C SER A 11 -30.53 -31.45 -0.49
N GLY A 12 -30.55 -31.12 -1.79
CA GLY A 12 -31.79 -30.68 -2.47
C GLY A 12 -32.79 -31.81 -2.72
N ALA A 13 -34.05 -31.47 -3.01
CA ALA A 13 -35.12 -32.42 -3.37
C ALA A 13 -34.83 -33.32 -4.59
N ASN A 14 -33.77 -33.00 -5.36
CA ASN A 14 -33.25 -33.78 -6.50
C ASN A 14 -31.82 -34.32 -6.28
N SER A 15 -31.16 -34.02 -5.16
CA SER A 15 -29.90 -34.68 -4.81
C SER A 15 -30.25 -35.97 -4.07
N ASN A 16 -30.23 -37.08 -4.79
CA ASN A 16 -30.23 -38.39 -4.17
C ASN A 16 -28.84 -38.63 -3.55
N ILE A 17 -28.50 -37.89 -2.49
CA ILE A 17 -27.39 -38.27 -1.62
C ILE A 17 -27.83 -39.59 -1.00
N SER A 18 -27.08 -40.65 -1.27
CA SER A 18 -27.36 -41.98 -0.73
C SER A 18 -27.40 -41.93 0.80
N ASN A 19 -28.22 -42.78 1.43
CA ASN A 19 -28.16 -43.04 2.89
C ASN A 19 -26.78 -43.56 3.36
N SER A 20 -25.82 -43.75 2.45
CA SER A 20 -24.45 -44.18 2.71
C SER A 20 -23.41 -43.04 2.61
N THR A 21 -23.78 -41.77 2.51
CA THR A 21 -22.82 -40.69 2.80
C THR A 21 -22.48 -40.70 4.28
N PHE A 22 -21.20 -40.90 4.61
CA PHE A 22 -20.72 -40.93 5.98
C PHE A 22 -19.40 -40.17 6.13
N CYS A 23 -19.20 -39.62 7.32
CA CYS A 23 -17.90 -39.11 7.75
C CYS A 23 -17.26 -40.18 8.64
N SER A 24 -16.06 -40.61 8.29
CA SER A 24 -15.30 -41.56 9.10
C SER A 24 -14.64 -40.87 10.30
N SER A 25 -14.23 -41.67 11.30
CA SER A 25 -13.58 -41.15 12.51
C SER A 25 -12.18 -40.56 12.26
N ASP A 26 -11.56 -40.86 11.11
CA ASP A 26 -10.29 -40.28 10.65
C ASP A 26 -10.50 -39.00 9.78
N GLY A 27 -11.73 -38.48 9.72
CA GLY A 27 -12.03 -37.20 9.09
C GLY A 27 -12.22 -37.25 7.57
N VAL A 28 -12.52 -38.43 7.00
CA VAL A 28 -12.81 -38.58 5.58
C VAL A 28 -14.31 -38.54 5.34
N LEU A 29 -14.75 -37.57 4.53
CA LEU A 29 -16.12 -37.51 4.03
C LEU A 29 -16.25 -38.37 2.77
N THR A 30 -16.91 -39.52 2.88
CA THR A 30 -17.23 -40.38 1.73
C THR A 30 -18.60 -40.02 1.18
N ILE A 31 -18.65 -39.62 -0.09
CA ILE A 31 -19.88 -39.18 -0.76
C ILE A 31 -20.30 -40.23 -1.78
N ASP A 32 -21.27 -41.05 -1.40
CA ASP A 32 -21.88 -42.01 -2.32
C ASP A 32 -22.92 -41.32 -3.20
N THR A 33 -22.57 -41.19 -4.48
CA THR A 33 -23.43 -40.56 -5.48
C THR A 33 -24.49 -41.54 -5.99
N ALA A 34 -25.74 -41.10 -6.12
CA ALA A 34 -26.77 -41.91 -6.74
C ALA A 34 -26.52 -42.08 -8.25
N ARG A 35 -27.00 -43.20 -8.81
CA ARG A 35 -26.96 -43.46 -10.25
C ARG A 35 -27.60 -42.30 -11.02
N GLY A 36 -26.79 -41.61 -11.83
CA GLY A 36 -27.23 -40.49 -12.67
C GLY A 36 -26.89 -39.09 -12.14
N GLN A 37 -26.34 -38.97 -10.93
CA GLN A 37 -25.80 -37.70 -10.43
C GLN A 37 -24.56 -37.28 -11.23
N LYS A 38 -24.53 -36.03 -11.71
CA LYS A 38 -23.46 -35.48 -12.56
C LYS A 38 -22.72 -34.28 -11.95
N SER A 39 -23.21 -33.77 -10.83
CA SER A 39 -22.64 -32.63 -10.13
C SER A 39 -22.79 -32.80 -8.61
N LEU A 40 -21.93 -32.12 -7.88
CA LEU A 40 -21.91 -32.05 -6.42
C LEU A 40 -21.58 -30.62 -6.03
N PHE A 41 -22.31 -30.08 -5.06
CA PHE A 41 -22.02 -28.79 -4.46
C PHE A 41 -21.66 -28.97 -2.98
N ILE A 42 -20.50 -28.44 -2.59
CA ILE A 42 -19.99 -28.45 -1.22
C ILE A 42 -19.78 -26.99 -0.81
N ALA A 43 -20.41 -26.56 0.28
CA ALA A 43 -20.09 -25.31 0.95
C ALA A 43 -19.05 -25.59 2.03
N VAL A 44 -17.90 -24.89 1.97
CA VAL A 44 -16.85 -24.98 2.98
C VAL A 44 -16.80 -23.67 3.74
N GLY A 45 -16.94 -23.74 5.07
CA GLY A 45 -16.75 -22.62 5.98
C GLY A 45 -15.66 -22.94 6.98
N ALA A 46 -14.87 -21.95 7.36
CA ALA A 46 -13.85 -22.07 8.40
C ALA A 46 -13.74 -20.75 9.16
N GLY A 47 -13.31 -20.81 10.41
CA GLY A 47 -13.19 -19.63 11.26
C GLY A 47 -12.50 -19.93 12.58
N THR A 48 -12.23 -18.88 13.34
CA THR A 48 -11.62 -18.96 14.67
C THR A 48 -12.48 -18.21 15.69
N ASP A 49 -12.20 -18.40 16.97
CA ASP A 49 -12.71 -17.52 18.02
C ASP A 49 -11.93 -16.20 18.09
N PHE A 50 -11.20 -15.77 17.06
CA PHE A 50 -10.51 -14.49 17.08
C PHE A 50 -11.48 -13.30 17.08
N ASP A 51 -11.25 -12.37 17.98
CA ASP A 51 -12.02 -11.14 18.11
C ASP A 51 -11.10 -9.99 18.54
N GLN A 52 -10.73 -9.14 17.56
CA GLN A 52 -9.88 -7.96 17.78
C GLN A 52 -10.49 -6.94 18.77
N THR A 53 -11.82 -6.92 18.95
CA THR A 53 -12.49 -6.02 19.90
C THR A 53 -12.24 -6.40 21.36
N LYS A 54 -11.73 -7.62 21.60
CA LYS A 54 -11.44 -8.18 22.93
C LYS A 54 -9.95 -8.18 23.28
N GLY A 55 -9.15 -7.44 22.52
CA GLY A 55 -7.75 -7.21 22.82
C GLY A 55 -7.50 -6.15 23.90
N ASN A 56 -8.46 -5.79 24.75
CA ASN A 56 -8.31 -4.69 25.72
C ASN A 56 -8.32 -5.19 27.18
N ALA A 57 -8.02 -4.30 28.13
CA ALA A 57 -7.94 -4.62 29.55
C ALA A 57 -9.25 -5.18 30.14
N GLU A 58 -10.42 -4.70 29.68
CA GLU A 58 -11.74 -5.22 30.10
C GLU A 58 -11.88 -6.71 29.80
N HIS A 59 -11.33 -7.16 28.68
CA HIS A 59 -11.37 -8.54 28.22
C HIS A 59 -10.07 -9.31 28.54
N GLY A 60 -9.22 -8.77 29.42
CA GLY A 60 -7.94 -9.36 29.81
C GLY A 60 -7.00 -9.62 28.64
N TYR A 61 -7.06 -8.79 27.59
CA TYR A 61 -6.28 -8.93 26.35
C TYR A 61 -6.44 -10.31 25.68
N SER A 62 -7.62 -10.91 25.79
CA SER A 62 -7.84 -12.31 25.39
C SER A 62 -7.85 -12.54 23.89
N PHE A 63 -8.32 -11.56 23.11
CA PHE A 63 -8.61 -11.69 21.67
C PHE A 63 -9.59 -12.83 21.33
N ARG A 64 -10.39 -13.28 22.31
CA ARG A 64 -11.24 -14.47 22.19
C ARG A 64 -12.73 -14.14 22.21
N GLY A 65 -13.35 -14.31 21.05
CA GLY A 65 -14.78 -14.32 20.78
C GLY A 65 -15.51 -15.53 21.37
N VAL A 66 -16.60 -15.91 20.71
CA VAL A 66 -17.37 -17.12 21.05
C VAL A 66 -16.84 -18.32 20.26
N ASP A 67 -17.32 -19.52 20.61
CA ASP A 67 -17.00 -20.73 19.85
C ASP A 67 -17.39 -20.56 18.36
N PRO A 68 -16.47 -20.75 17.39
CA PRO A 68 -16.75 -20.49 15.98
C PRO A 68 -17.66 -21.55 15.33
N GLY A 69 -17.70 -22.78 15.87
CA GLY A 69 -18.41 -23.91 15.25
C GLY A 69 -19.88 -23.61 14.91
N PRO A 70 -20.71 -23.16 15.87
CA PRO A 70 -22.12 -22.85 15.61
C PRO A 70 -22.33 -21.76 14.54
N ALA A 71 -21.43 -20.78 14.44
CA ALA A 71 -21.52 -19.73 13.43
C ALA A 71 -21.17 -20.27 12.03
N ILE A 72 -20.13 -21.11 11.95
CA ILE A 72 -19.71 -21.75 10.71
C ILE A 72 -20.80 -22.70 10.19
N GLU A 73 -21.34 -23.57 11.05
CA GLU A 73 -22.44 -24.48 10.70
C GLU A 73 -23.66 -23.71 10.16
N LYS A 74 -24.02 -22.61 10.83
CA LYS A 74 -25.13 -21.76 10.39
C LYS A 74 -24.88 -21.16 9.00
N ILE A 75 -23.67 -20.68 8.72
CA ILE A 75 -23.31 -20.07 7.43
C ILE A 75 -23.30 -21.12 6.32
N THR A 76 -22.70 -22.30 6.55
CA THR A 76 -22.67 -23.38 5.54
C THR A 76 -24.07 -23.95 5.28
N ALA A 77 -24.93 -24.03 6.31
CA ALA A 77 -26.32 -24.47 6.15
C ALA A 77 -27.13 -23.44 5.36
N ALA A 78 -26.95 -22.16 5.64
CA ALA A 78 -27.58 -21.09 4.86
C ALA A 78 -27.10 -21.10 3.41
N ALA A 79 -25.80 -21.33 3.15
CA ALA A 79 -25.27 -21.44 1.79
C ALA A 79 -25.89 -22.64 1.04
N THR A 80 -25.91 -23.82 1.65
CA THR A 80 -26.47 -25.03 1.01
C THR A 80 -28.00 -25.02 0.86
N SER A 81 -28.71 -24.09 1.51
CA SER A 81 -30.13 -23.84 1.26
C SER A 81 -30.42 -23.06 -0.04
N LYS A 82 -29.40 -22.46 -0.66
CA LYS A 82 -29.50 -21.72 -1.93
C LYS A 82 -29.01 -22.56 -3.10
N SER A 83 -29.45 -22.26 -4.32
CA SER A 83 -28.89 -22.90 -5.51
C SER A 83 -27.43 -22.46 -5.74
N TYR A 84 -26.64 -23.31 -6.42
CA TYR A 84 -25.29 -22.93 -6.84
C TYR A 84 -25.32 -21.69 -7.74
N GLU A 85 -26.32 -21.61 -8.63
CA GLU A 85 -26.50 -20.51 -9.56
C GLU A 85 -26.76 -19.18 -8.83
N ASP A 86 -27.58 -19.18 -7.76
CA ASP A 86 -27.81 -17.99 -6.95
C ASP A 86 -26.56 -17.56 -6.18
N LEU A 87 -25.80 -18.52 -5.64
CA LEU A 87 -24.54 -18.25 -4.94
C LEU A 87 -23.48 -17.68 -5.88
N LEU A 88 -23.32 -18.30 -7.06
CA LEU A 88 -22.38 -17.85 -8.09
C LEU A 88 -22.76 -16.45 -8.57
N LYS A 89 -24.05 -16.20 -8.83
CA LYS A 89 -24.53 -14.86 -9.19
C LYS A 89 -24.22 -13.84 -8.10
N GLY A 90 -24.50 -14.14 -6.83
CA GLY A 90 -24.20 -13.24 -5.73
C GLY A 90 -22.70 -12.96 -5.59
N HIS A 91 -21.85 -13.96 -5.78
CA HIS A 91 -20.39 -13.81 -5.80
C HIS A 91 -19.91 -12.93 -6.96
N ILE A 92 -20.39 -13.18 -8.17
CA ILE A 92 -20.02 -12.39 -9.36
C ILE A 92 -20.50 -10.95 -9.20
N ASP A 93 -21.73 -10.72 -8.74
CA ASP A 93 -22.28 -9.37 -8.55
C ASP A 93 -21.45 -8.58 -7.49
N ASP A 94 -21.03 -9.23 -6.39
CA ASP A 94 -20.14 -8.61 -5.38
C ASP A 94 -18.74 -8.31 -5.91
N TYR A 95 -18.08 -9.31 -6.52
CA TYR A 95 -16.71 -9.18 -7.01
C TYR A 95 -16.63 -8.18 -8.17
N SER A 96 -17.50 -8.31 -9.17
CA SER A 96 -17.50 -7.43 -10.34
C SER A 96 -17.87 -5.98 -9.99
N GLY A 97 -18.66 -5.77 -8.93
CA GLY A 97 -18.94 -4.42 -8.40
C GLY A 97 -17.69 -3.69 -7.89
N LEU A 98 -16.65 -4.43 -7.46
CA LEU A 98 -15.34 -3.88 -7.10
C LEU A 98 -14.41 -3.85 -8.31
N GLU A 99 -14.27 -4.95 -9.04
CA GLU A 99 -13.32 -5.06 -10.16
C GLU A 99 -13.67 -4.13 -11.34
N ALA A 100 -14.94 -3.79 -11.54
CA ALA A 100 -15.35 -2.85 -12.60
C ALA A 100 -15.06 -1.37 -12.27
N SER A 101 -14.52 -1.04 -11.09
CA SER A 101 -14.23 0.35 -10.70
C SER A 101 -13.13 1.02 -11.54
N PHE A 102 -12.32 0.21 -12.23
CA PHE A 102 -11.17 0.66 -12.99
C PHE A 102 -10.90 -0.31 -14.16
N GLU A 103 -10.49 0.23 -15.30
CA GLU A 103 -10.11 -0.51 -16.50
C GLU A 103 -8.79 0.08 -17.04
N LEU A 104 -7.75 -0.75 -17.18
CA LEU A 104 -6.54 -0.44 -17.95
C LEU A 104 -6.55 -1.29 -19.21
N ASN A 105 -6.64 -0.65 -20.37
CA ASN A 105 -6.62 -1.33 -21.66
C ASN A 105 -5.27 -1.08 -22.34
N LEU A 106 -4.46 -2.15 -22.44
CA LEU A 106 -3.20 -2.17 -23.17
C LEU A 106 -3.32 -3.08 -24.41
N PRO A 107 -2.56 -2.80 -25.49
CA PRO A 107 -2.63 -3.61 -26.70
C PRO A 107 -2.10 -5.03 -26.49
N ASP A 108 -2.55 -5.99 -27.30
CA ASP A 108 -1.97 -7.33 -27.39
C ASP A 108 -1.34 -7.58 -28.78
N PRO A 109 -0.19 -6.96 -29.08
CA PRO A 109 0.40 -7.05 -30.42
C PRO A 109 0.93 -8.45 -30.75
N GLU A 110 1.21 -9.28 -29.73
CA GLU A 110 1.70 -10.65 -29.89
C GLU A 110 0.58 -11.71 -29.91
N GLY A 111 -0.68 -11.33 -29.68
CA GLY A 111 -1.78 -12.29 -29.53
C GLY A 111 -1.59 -13.20 -28.31
N SER A 112 -1.00 -12.66 -27.25
CA SER A 112 -0.66 -13.34 -26.00
C SER A 112 -1.86 -13.90 -25.28
N ALA A 113 -3.06 -13.35 -25.48
CA ALA A 113 -4.29 -13.76 -24.78
C ALA A 113 -4.65 -15.26 -24.94
N VAL A 114 -4.14 -15.95 -25.97
CA VAL A 114 -4.37 -17.39 -26.18
C VAL A 114 -3.28 -18.28 -25.57
N THR A 115 -2.20 -17.70 -25.04
CA THR A 115 -1.09 -18.42 -24.42
C THR A 115 -1.38 -18.61 -22.93
N GLU A 116 -1.00 -19.78 -22.41
CA GLU A 116 -1.14 -20.08 -20.99
C GLU A 116 -0.27 -19.13 -20.15
N THR A 117 -0.82 -18.60 -19.05
CA THR A 117 -0.19 -17.51 -18.29
C THR A 117 1.17 -17.88 -17.74
N SER A 118 1.38 -19.11 -17.26
CA SER A 118 2.69 -19.52 -16.75
C SER A 118 3.75 -19.54 -17.85
N ALA A 119 3.39 -19.98 -19.06
CA ALA A 119 4.26 -19.91 -20.23
C ALA A 119 4.54 -18.47 -20.69
N LEU A 120 3.57 -17.55 -20.56
CA LEU A 120 3.80 -16.12 -20.84
C LEU A 120 4.81 -15.50 -19.88
N ILE A 121 4.67 -15.77 -18.57
CA ILE A 121 5.59 -15.27 -17.54
C ILE A 121 6.99 -15.86 -17.77
N ALA A 122 7.10 -17.18 -17.95
CA ALA A 122 8.38 -17.84 -18.19
C ALA A 122 9.08 -17.43 -19.50
N GLY A 123 8.31 -16.93 -20.48
CA GLY A 123 8.83 -16.41 -21.74
C GLY A 123 9.07 -14.90 -21.74
N TYR A 124 8.73 -14.21 -20.66
CA TYR A 124 8.96 -12.78 -20.50
C TYR A 124 10.46 -12.51 -20.31
N SER A 125 10.96 -11.36 -20.79
CA SER A 125 12.38 -11.02 -20.65
C SER A 125 12.58 -9.52 -20.51
N SER A 126 13.41 -9.11 -19.56
CA SER A 126 13.81 -7.72 -19.33
C SER A 126 14.71 -7.17 -20.44
N GLU A 127 15.28 -8.01 -21.28
CA GLU A 127 16.07 -7.61 -22.46
C GLU A 127 15.20 -7.47 -23.72
N GLY A 128 13.95 -7.97 -23.68
CA GLY A 128 12.99 -7.89 -24.78
C GLY A 128 12.16 -6.60 -24.78
N SER A 129 11.18 -6.45 -25.68
CA SER A 129 10.32 -5.25 -25.75
C SER A 129 9.22 -5.19 -24.67
N GLY A 130 9.10 -6.21 -23.80
CA GLY A 130 7.97 -6.41 -22.88
C GLY A 130 6.70 -6.89 -23.59
N ASN A 131 5.66 -7.15 -22.80
CA ASN A 131 4.39 -7.74 -23.23
C ASN A 131 3.24 -7.00 -22.54
N PRO A 132 2.61 -6.01 -23.21
CA PRO A 132 1.59 -5.17 -22.57
C PRO A 132 0.36 -5.95 -22.11
N TYR A 133 0.02 -7.07 -22.77
CA TYR A 133 -1.06 -7.94 -22.32
C TYR A 133 -0.72 -8.56 -20.96
N LEU A 134 0.48 -9.12 -20.78
CA LEU A 134 0.89 -9.69 -19.49
C LEU A 134 0.98 -8.62 -18.41
N GLU A 135 1.49 -7.44 -18.74
CA GLU A 135 1.62 -6.31 -17.81
C GLU A 135 0.23 -5.81 -17.32
N ALA A 136 -0.76 -5.73 -18.22
CA ALA A 136 -2.15 -5.45 -17.87
C ALA A 136 -2.76 -6.59 -17.03
N LEU A 137 -2.49 -7.85 -17.38
CA LEU A 137 -2.97 -9.01 -16.61
C LEU A 137 -2.43 -9.01 -15.18
N LEU A 138 -1.15 -8.70 -14.98
CA LEU A 138 -0.54 -8.61 -13.64
C LEU A 138 -1.05 -7.39 -12.86
N PHE A 139 -1.40 -6.30 -13.55
CA PHE A 139 -2.08 -5.17 -12.95
C PHE A 139 -3.46 -5.55 -12.41
N ASP A 140 -4.29 -6.22 -13.21
CA ASP A 140 -5.60 -6.71 -12.78
C ASP A 140 -5.46 -7.79 -11.70
N TYR A 141 -4.42 -8.63 -11.77
CA TYR A 141 -4.15 -9.61 -10.72
C TYR A 141 -3.83 -8.94 -9.39
N SER A 142 -3.11 -7.82 -9.39
CA SER A 142 -2.89 -7.00 -8.18
C SER A 142 -4.21 -6.55 -7.54
N ARG A 143 -5.17 -6.08 -8.36
CA ARG A 143 -6.51 -5.67 -7.91
C ARG A 143 -7.33 -6.85 -7.40
N HIS A 144 -7.29 -7.97 -8.11
CA HIS A 144 -7.87 -9.23 -7.67
C HIS A 144 -7.35 -9.66 -6.28
N LEU A 145 -6.03 -9.56 -6.07
CA LEU A 145 -5.39 -9.98 -4.82
C LEU A 145 -5.84 -9.11 -3.64
N ILE A 146 -5.97 -7.79 -3.80
CA ILE A 146 -6.40 -6.93 -2.68
C ILE A 146 -7.90 -7.15 -2.37
N ILE A 147 -8.75 -7.30 -3.40
CA ILE A 147 -10.16 -7.65 -3.23
C ILE A 147 -10.30 -8.98 -2.48
N SER A 148 -9.42 -9.93 -2.75
CA SER A 148 -9.48 -11.27 -2.15
C SER A 148 -8.84 -11.37 -0.77
N SER A 149 -8.00 -10.39 -0.38
CA SER A 149 -7.22 -10.41 0.87
C SER A 149 -7.62 -9.36 1.92
N SER A 150 -8.29 -8.27 1.54
CA SER A 150 -8.62 -7.16 2.45
C SER A 150 -10.05 -6.66 2.22
N ARG A 151 -11.05 -7.28 2.84
CA ARG A 151 -12.47 -6.86 2.74
C ARG A 151 -12.91 -6.26 4.08
N GLU A 152 -13.95 -5.44 4.08
CA GLU A 152 -14.45 -4.69 5.25
C GLU A 152 -14.57 -5.49 6.56
N ASN A 153 -14.87 -6.79 6.47
CA ASN A 153 -15.03 -7.72 7.59
C ASN A 153 -13.84 -8.68 7.79
N SER A 154 -12.65 -8.34 7.29
CA SER A 154 -11.42 -9.11 7.45
C SER A 154 -10.35 -8.33 8.21
N LEU A 155 -9.22 -9.00 8.45
CA LEU A 155 -7.96 -8.31 8.73
C LEU A 155 -7.35 -7.80 7.41
N PRO A 156 -6.42 -6.82 7.45
CA PRO A 156 -5.75 -6.33 6.26
C PRO A 156 -4.86 -7.39 5.62
N ALA A 157 -4.50 -7.17 4.35
CA ALA A 157 -3.49 -7.96 3.64
C ALA A 157 -2.13 -7.89 4.36
N ASN A 158 -1.61 -9.04 4.79
CA ASN A 158 -0.28 -9.18 5.42
C ASN A 158 0.82 -9.40 4.35
N LEU A 159 2.03 -9.80 4.75
CA LEU A 159 3.15 -10.09 3.82
C LEU A 159 2.84 -11.12 2.72
N GLN A 160 1.79 -11.93 2.89
CA GLN A 160 1.34 -12.93 1.92
C GLN A 160 -0.15 -12.74 1.55
N GLY A 161 -0.70 -11.55 1.81
CA GLY A 161 -2.12 -11.22 1.70
C GLY A 161 -2.97 -11.99 2.70
N ARG A 162 -3.24 -13.26 2.38
CA ARG A 162 -3.89 -14.25 3.24
C ARG A 162 -3.53 -15.70 2.87
N TRP A 163 -2.58 -15.90 1.96
CA TRP A 163 -2.22 -17.18 1.37
C TRP A 163 -0.84 -17.61 1.86
N ALA A 164 -0.81 -18.53 2.82
CA ALA A 164 0.43 -19.10 3.32
C ALA A 164 0.52 -20.59 2.94
N GLU A 165 1.67 -21.01 2.43
CA GLU A 165 1.96 -22.42 2.12
C GLU A 165 2.33 -23.23 3.38
N SER A 166 2.68 -22.53 4.46
CA SER A 166 3.36 -23.06 5.64
C SER A 166 2.72 -22.54 6.91
N LEU A 167 2.82 -23.32 7.99
CA LEU A 167 2.47 -22.87 9.36
C LEU A 167 3.49 -21.88 9.93
N TYR A 168 4.66 -21.78 9.31
CA TYR A 168 5.76 -20.89 9.67
C TYR A 168 6.16 -20.09 8.41
N PRO A 169 5.30 -19.16 7.95
CA PRO A 169 5.64 -18.31 6.81
C PRO A 169 6.85 -17.42 7.15
N ALA A 170 7.62 -17.04 6.13
CA ALA A 170 8.74 -16.13 6.29
C ALA A 170 8.29 -14.82 6.94
N TRP A 171 9.10 -14.31 7.87
CA TRP A 171 8.78 -13.12 8.71
C TRP A 171 7.39 -13.21 9.35
N SER A 172 7.00 -14.41 9.77
CA SER A 172 5.72 -14.71 10.41
C SER A 172 4.47 -14.38 9.57
N GLY A 173 4.62 -14.03 8.29
CA GLY A 173 3.52 -13.51 7.47
C GLY A 173 2.86 -12.31 8.16
N ASP A 174 3.66 -11.47 8.81
CA ASP A 174 3.20 -10.41 9.70
C ASP A 174 2.74 -9.16 8.95
N TYR A 175 2.53 -8.08 9.70
CA TYR A 175 2.30 -6.75 9.18
C TYR A 175 3.59 -5.92 9.28
N HIS A 176 4.48 -6.11 8.32
CA HIS A 176 5.73 -5.38 8.22
C HIS A 176 5.51 -3.95 7.69
N ALA A 177 5.80 -2.93 8.50
CA ALA A 177 5.44 -1.53 8.24
C ALA A 177 6.60 -0.57 8.06
N ASN A 178 7.72 -1.03 7.48
CA ASN A 178 8.81 -0.19 7.02
C ASN A 178 8.92 -0.11 5.47
N ILE A 179 7.92 -0.65 4.76
CA ILE A 179 7.62 -0.50 3.32
C ILE A 179 6.46 -1.43 2.89
N ASN A 180 6.39 -2.65 3.42
CA ASN A 180 5.59 -3.73 2.81
C ASN A 180 4.08 -3.51 2.94
N ILE A 181 3.56 -3.29 4.16
CA ILE A 181 2.13 -3.01 4.32
C ILE A 181 1.75 -1.69 3.65
N GLN A 182 2.64 -0.70 3.59
CA GLN A 182 2.39 0.52 2.81
C GLN A 182 2.24 0.17 1.32
N MET A 183 3.14 -0.64 0.79
CA MET A 183 3.14 -1.10 -0.60
C MET A 183 1.88 -1.88 -0.95
N ASN A 184 1.37 -2.69 -0.03
CA ASN A 184 0.13 -3.45 -0.22
C ASN A 184 -1.06 -2.58 -0.65
N TYR A 185 -1.05 -1.29 -0.28
CA TYR A 185 -2.17 -0.39 -0.54
C TYR A 185 -1.85 0.74 -1.54
N TRP A 186 -0.70 0.77 -2.20
CA TRP A 186 -0.32 1.86 -3.12
C TRP A 186 -1.35 2.15 -4.23
N ALA A 187 -1.98 1.11 -4.78
CA ALA A 187 -2.88 1.24 -5.92
C ALA A 187 -4.37 1.36 -5.56
N THR A 188 -4.72 1.14 -4.30
CA THR A 188 -6.11 0.86 -3.87
C THR A 188 -7.05 2.05 -4.08
N ASP A 189 -6.73 3.22 -3.53
CA ASP A 189 -7.54 4.42 -3.73
C ASP A 189 -7.63 4.84 -5.21
N GLN A 190 -6.50 4.82 -5.92
CA GLN A 190 -6.42 5.23 -7.33
C GLN A 190 -7.25 4.35 -8.27
N THR A 191 -7.46 3.09 -7.92
CA THR A 191 -8.26 2.14 -8.71
C THR A 191 -9.70 2.03 -8.21
N GLY A 192 -10.14 2.89 -7.29
CA GLY A 192 -11.51 2.90 -6.78
C GLY A 192 -11.82 1.78 -5.78
N LEU A 193 -10.80 1.14 -5.23
CA LEU A 193 -10.92 0.04 -4.28
C LEU A 193 -10.84 0.49 -2.81
N SER A 194 -11.09 1.77 -2.49
CA SER A 194 -10.97 2.30 -1.12
C SER A 194 -11.74 1.50 -0.04
N ARG A 195 -12.81 0.78 -0.41
CA ARG A 195 -13.54 -0.13 0.51
C ARG A 195 -12.70 -1.29 1.04
N THR A 196 -11.57 -1.62 0.39
CA THR A 196 -10.64 -2.66 0.90
C THR A 196 -9.76 -2.15 2.04
N HIS A 197 -9.71 -0.83 2.27
CA HIS A 197 -8.97 -0.26 3.38
C HIS A 197 -9.68 -0.36 4.73
N ASP A 198 -10.99 -0.59 4.78
CA ASP A 198 -11.74 -0.65 6.04
C ASP A 198 -11.14 -1.68 7.02
N ALA A 199 -10.65 -2.81 6.49
CA ALA A 199 -9.92 -3.80 7.26
C ALA A 199 -8.65 -3.23 7.92
N LEU A 200 -7.88 -2.43 7.17
CA LEU A 200 -6.66 -1.78 7.63
C LEU A 200 -6.95 -0.72 8.71
N TRP A 201 -7.96 0.13 8.49
CA TRP A 201 -8.34 1.18 9.44
C TRP A 201 -8.83 0.58 10.76
N ASN A 202 -9.73 -0.40 10.68
CA ASN A 202 -10.25 -1.10 11.84
C ASN A 202 -9.13 -1.84 12.58
N TYR A 203 -8.21 -2.46 11.85
CA TYR A 203 -7.05 -3.14 12.44
C TYR A 203 -6.16 -2.15 13.21
N MET A 204 -5.82 -1.00 12.64
CA MET A 204 -5.03 0.02 13.35
C MET A 204 -5.76 0.55 14.58
N GLU A 205 -7.04 0.92 14.44
CA GLU A 205 -7.84 1.47 15.55
C GLU A 205 -8.01 0.48 16.72
N LEU A 206 -8.24 -0.81 16.42
CA LEU A 206 -8.51 -1.81 17.45
C LEU A 206 -7.24 -2.49 18.00
N ASN A 207 -6.18 -2.56 17.21
CA ASN A 207 -4.98 -3.31 17.56
C ASN A 207 -3.76 -2.42 17.78
N TRP A 208 -3.52 -1.42 16.95
CA TRP A 208 -2.32 -0.58 17.07
C TRP A 208 -2.51 0.54 18.07
N VAL A 209 -3.61 1.29 18.00
CA VAL A 209 -3.81 2.49 18.84
C VAL A 209 -3.78 2.17 20.33
N PRO A 210 -4.57 1.21 20.87
CA PRO A 210 -4.68 1.06 22.33
C PRO A 210 -3.38 0.62 22.99
N ARG A 211 -2.67 -0.32 22.37
CA ARG A 211 -1.36 -0.82 22.85
C ARG A 211 -0.24 0.13 22.49
N GLY A 212 -0.33 0.78 21.33
CA GLY A 212 0.65 1.77 20.90
C GLY A 212 0.63 3.02 21.78
N SER A 213 -0.52 3.39 22.35
CA SER A 213 -0.59 4.41 23.41
C SER A 213 0.08 3.95 24.70
N GLU A 214 -0.05 2.67 25.06
CA GLU A 214 0.69 2.10 26.20
C GLU A 214 2.20 2.08 25.93
N THR A 215 2.64 1.69 24.73
CA THR A 215 4.03 1.74 24.28
C THR A 215 4.58 3.16 24.31
N ALA A 216 3.84 4.14 23.77
CA ALA A 216 4.21 5.56 23.79
C ALA A 216 4.46 6.06 25.22
N ARG A 217 3.56 5.71 26.14
CA ARG A 217 3.69 6.07 27.56
C ARG A 217 4.86 5.36 28.24
N LEU A 218 5.02 4.06 28.03
CA LEU A 218 6.01 3.24 28.74
C LEU A 218 7.44 3.47 28.26
N LEU A 219 7.64 3.59 26.94
CA LEU A 219 8.98 3.66 26.34
C LEU A 219 9.44 5.11 26.11
N TYR A 220 8.51 6.01 25.79
CA TYR A 220 8.83 7.38 25.35
C TYR A 220 8.31 8.47 26.30
N ASN A 221 7.56 8.09 27.34
CA ASN A 221 6.86 9.04 28.22
C ASN A 221 6.02 10.05 27.41
N ALA A 222 5.37 9.56 26.35
CA ALA A 222 4.68 10.36 25.34
C ALA A 222 3.16 10.19 25.42
N SER A 223 2.44 11.21 24.92
CA SER A 223 1.02 11.07 24.54
C SER A 223 0.91 10.52 23.12
N GLY A 224 -0.32 10.29 22.64
CA GLY A 224 -0.54 9.72 21.32
C GLY A 224 -0.39 8.20 21.28
N TRP A 225 0.08 7.66 20.15
CA TRP A 225 0.35 6.24 19.98
C TRP A 225 1.53 6.00 19.04
N VAL A 226 2.25 4.90 19.26
CA VAL A 226 3.38 4.46 18.42
C VAL A 226 3.38 2.95 18.26
N VAL A 227 3.77 2.48 17.08
CA VAL A 227 4.17 1.09 16.81
C VAL A 227 5.52 1.10 16.10
N HIS A 228 6.11 -0.07 15.90
CA HIS A 228 7.39 -0.22 15.21
C HIS A 228 7.16 -0.87 13.83
N ASP A 229 8.12 -1.62 13.31
CA ASP A 229 8.03 -2.25 11.99
C ASP A 229 7.28 -3.58 11.98
N GLU A 230 7.32 -4.39 13.05
CA GLU A 230 6.75 -5.75 13.06
C GLU A 230 5.50 -5.88 13.95
N MET A 231 4.32 -5.93 13.32
CA MET A 231 3.04 -6.07 14.02
C MET A 231 2.34 -7.38 13.68
N ASN A 232 1.53 -7.88 14.63
CA ASN A 232 0.73 -9.09 14.46
C ASN A 232 -0.74 -8.88 14.85
N ILE A 233 -1.56 -9.92 14.63
CA ILE A 233 -3.00 -9.90 14.91
C ILE A 233 -3.36 -9.68 16.40
N PHE A 234 -2.40 -9.79 17.31
CA PHE A 234 -2.57 -9.57 18.75
C PHE A 234 -2.11 -8.18 19.20
N GLY A 235 -1.84 -7.27 18.25
CA GLY A 235 -1.39 -5.92 18.54
C GLY A 235 -0.02 -5.88 19.21
N HIS A 236 0.93 -6.66 18.71
CA HIS A 236 2.33 -6.42 19.07
C HIS A 236 2.75 -5.02 18.61
N THR A 237 3.26 -4.19 19.52
CA THR A 237 3.67 -2.80 19.25
C THR A 237 5.06 -2.46 19.78
N ALA A 238 5.73 -3.42 20.43
CA ALA A 238 7.08 -3.25 20.96
C ALA A 238 8.14 -3.50 19.87
N MET A 239 9.40 -3.18 20.18
CA MET A 239 10.53 -3.53 19.32
C MET A 239 10.85 -5.02 19.48
N GLU A 240 11.14 -5.69 18.37
CA GLU A 240 11.75 -7.03 18.38
C GLU A 240 13.27 -6.94 18.69
N SER A 241 14.06 -7.90 18.19
CA SER A 241 15.34 -8.27 18.80
C SER A 241 16.55 -7.40 18.44
N ASP A 242 16.52 -6.62 17.35
CA ASP A 242 17.70 -5.87 16.88
C ASP A 242 17.35 -4.40 16.56
N PRO A 243 18.08 -3.42 17.15
CA PRO A 243 17.76 -2.00 17.02
C PRO A 243 18.02 -1.42 15.61
N SER A 244 18.78 -2.09 14.74
CA SER A 244 19.08 -1.59 13.40
C SER A 244 17.84 -1.52 12.49
N TRP A 245 16.90 -2.44 12.69
CA TRP A 245 15.62 -2.48 12.00
C TRP A 245 14.43 -2.27 12.95
N ALA A 246 14.43 -2.87 14.15
CA ALA A 246 13.27 -2.86 15.05
C ALA A 246 12.99 -1.52 15.73
N ASN A 247 14.02 -0.69 15.95
CA ASN A 247 13.85 0.64 16.55
C ASN A 247 13.35 1.64 15.51
N TYR A 248 12.13 1.40 15.04
CA TYR A 248 11.49 2.11 13.94
C TYR A 248 10.13 2.73 14.31
N PRO A 249 10.09 3.76 15.17
CA PRO A 249 8.82 4.42 15.55
C PRO A 249 8.20 5.28 14.43
N ALA A 250 8.77 5.30 13.21
CA ALA A 250 8.23 6.03 12.06
C ALA A 250 7.09 5.29 11.32
N ALA A 251 6.86 4.00 11.59
CA ALA A 251 5.80 3.22 10.95
C ALA A 251 4.41 3.89 11.00
N PRO A 252 3.92 4.38 12.17
CA PRO A 252 2.65 5.12 12.22
C PRO A 252 2.65 6.37 11.32
N ALA A 253 3.75 7.13 11.29
CA ALA A 253 3.83 8.36 10.50
C ALA A 253 3.66 8.08 9.01
N TRP A 254 4.32 7.04 8.50
CA TRP A 254 4.14 6.63 7.11
C TRP A 254 2.73 6.13 6.83
N MET A 255 2.13 5.36 7.74
CA MET A 255 0.75 4.89 7.57
C MET A 255 -0.27 6.03 7.54
N MET A 256 0.00 7.16 8.22
CA MET A 256 -0.89 8.33 8.16
C MET A 256 -0.94 8.96 6.76
N GLN A 257 0.04 8.71 5.91
CA GLN A 257 -0.03 9.04 4.49
C GLN A 257 -1.21 8.35 3.81
N HIS A 258 -1.42 7.07 4.08
CA HIS A 258 -2.53 6.31 3.52
C HIS A 258 -3.87 6.74 4.12
N VAL A 259 -3.91 7.06 5.42
CA VAL A 259 -5.13 7.59 6.07
C VAL A 259 -5.56 8.92 5.43
N TRP A 260 -4.62 9.85 5.21
CA TRP A 260 -4.94 11.10 4.52
C TRP A 260 -5.32 10.85 3.05
N ASN A 261 -4.60 9.99 2.33
CA ASN A 261 -4.92 9.66 0.94
C ASN A 261 -6.37 9.15 0.81
N ASN A 262 -6.82 8.26 1.68
CA ASN A 262 -8.20 7.76 1.62
C ASN A 262 -9.23 8.90 1.74
N PHE A 263 -9.02 9.86 2.64
CA PHE A 263 -9.87 11.05 2.67
C PHE A 263 -9.73 11.88 1.39
N ASP A 264 -8.51 12.13 0.93
CA ASP A 264 -8.27 13.00 -0.23
C ASP A 264 -8.90 12.42 -1.51
N TYR A 265 -8.83 11.10 -1.72
CA TYR A 265 -9.46 10.41 -2.85
C TYR A 265 -10.98 10.21 -2.71
N THR A 266 -11.51 10.03 -1.50
CA THR A 266 -12.96 9.76 -1.30
C THR A 266 -13.78 11.01 -0.96
N GLN A 267 -13.13 12.04 -0.40
CA GLN A 267 -13.73 13.22 0.25
C GLN A 267 -14.74 12.85 1.35
N ASN A 268 -14.59 11.68 1.98
CA ASN A 268 -15.48 11.24 3.06
C ASN A 268 -15.15 11.93 4.38
N ALA A 269 -15.68 13.13 4.58
CA ALA A 269 -15.47 13.93 5.79
C ALA A 269 -15.99 13.25 7.07
N THR A 270 -17.02 12.40 6.96
CA THR A 270 -17.56 11.67 8.12
C THR A 270 -16.58 10.61 8.59
N TRP A 271 -16.02 9.83 7.65
CA TRP A 271 -14.97 8.86 7.96
C TRP A 271 -13.71 9.53 8.52
N LEU A 272 -13.26 10.64 7.89
CA LEU A 272 -12.12 11.40 8.38
C LEU A 272 -12.37 11.85 9.82
N LYS A 273 -13.54 12.41 10.12
CA LYS A 273 -13.86 12.87 11.48
C LYS A 273 -13.89 11.73 12.50
N ASN A 274 -14.47 10.59 12.14
CA ASN A 274 -14.76 9.52 13.10
C ASN A 274 -13.59 8.56 13.32
N GLN A 275 -12.76 8.33 12.30
CA GLN A 275 -11.68 7.33 12.36
C GLN A 275 -10.34 7.89 11.86
N GLY A 276 -10.33 8.55 10.69
CA GLY A 276 -9.07 8.98 10.07
C GLY A 276 -8.28 10.04 10.86
N TYR A 277 -8.92 11.14 11.23
CA TYR A 277 -8.30 12.24 11.97
C TYR A 277 -7.87 11.85 13.39
N PRO A 278 -8.65 11.07 14.18
CA PRO A 278 -8.16 10.50 15.43
C PRO A 278 -6.84 9.73 15.29
N LEU A 279 -6.69 8.91 14.23
CA LEU A 279 -5.44 8.21 13.94
C LEU A 279 -4.28 9.20 13.70
N ILE A 280 -4.49 10.17 12.79
CA ILE A 280 -3.48 11.19 12.44
C ILE A 280 -3.09 12.04 13.66
N LYS A 281 -4.07 12.53 14.41
CA LYS A 281 -3.86 13.36 15.60
C LYS A 281 -3.01 12.65 16.63
N GLY A 282 -3.32 11.38 16.93
CA GLY A 282 -2.54 10.60 17.91
C GLY A 282 -1.07 10.41 17.50
N VAL A 283 -0.78 10.25 16.21
CA VAL A 283 0.61 10.18 15.73
C VAL A 283 1.30 11.54 15.80
N ALA A 284 0.58 12.62 15.50
CA ALA A 284 1.12 13.98 15.62
C ALA A 284 1.44 14.36 17.08
N GLU A 285 0.58 14.00 18.03
CA GLU A 285 0.82 14.20 19.47
C GLU A 285 2.09 13.47 19.95
N PHE A 286 2.30 12.24 19.48
CA PHE A 286 3.53 11.51 19.73
C PHE A 286 4.74 12.31 19.22
N TRP A 287 4.76 12.68 17.94
CA TRP A 287 5.92 13.37 17.35
C TRP A 287 6.18 14.76 17.91
N LEU A 288 5.15 15.51 18.28
CA LEU A 288 5.32 16.79 18.99
C LEU A 288 6.11 16.64 20.29
N SER A 289 5.97 15.51 20.99
CA SER A 289 6.70 15.24 22.23
C SER A 289 8.11 14.69 22.01
N GLN A 290 8.38 14.09 20.84
CA GLN A 290 9.65 13.40 20.56
C GLN A 290 10.65 14.25 19.79
N LEU A 291 10.20 15.21 18.97
CA LEU A 291 11.09 16.10 18.23
C LEU A 291 11.99 16.90 19.19
N GLN A 292 13.28 16.95 18.89
CA GLN A 292 14.31 17.67 19.65
C GLN A 292 14.91 18.80 18.80
N GLU A 293 15.44 19.83 19.43
CA GLU A 293 16.27 20.80 18.71
C GLU A 293 17.56 20.12 18.22
N ASP A 294 18.00 20.46 17.00
CA ASP A 294 19.24 19.94 16.46
C ASP A 294 20.46 20.53 17.21
N ALA A 295 20.89 19.82 18.25
CA ALA A 295 22.05 20.18 19.05
C ALA A 295 23.39 19.90 18.35
N PHE A 296 23.40 19.14 17.25
CA PHE A 296 24.63 18.81 16.53
C PHE A 296 25.01 19.92 15.56
N THR A 297 24.09 20.36 14.70
CA THR A 297 24.33 21.47 13.77
C THR A 297 24.08 22.83 14.40
N ASN A 298 23.22 22.88 15.44
CA ASN A 298 22.76 24.11 16.09
C ASN A 298 22.15 25.12 15.09
N ASP A 299 21.46 24.61 14.07
CA ASP A 299 20.78 25.40 13.02
C ASP A 299 19.36 25.87 13.41
N GLY A 300 18.89 25.47 14.59
CA GLY A 300 17.57 25.82 15.14
C GLY A 300 16.41 24.95 14.67
N SER A 301 16.68 23.96 13.80
CA SER A 301 15.67 23.02 13.32
C SER A 301 15.26 21.98 14.37
N LEU A 302 14.11 21.35 14.16
CA LEU A 302 13.65 20.20 14.92
C LEU A 302 14.00 18.90 14.18
N VAL A 303 14.54 17.93 14.93
CA VAL A 303 14.99 16.63 14.43
C VAL A 303 14.53 15.48 15.31
N VAL A 304 14.36 14.31 14.71
CA VAL A 304 14.21 13.06 15.44
C VAL A 304 15.58 12.58 15.94
N ASN A 305 15.65 12.16 17.20
CA ASN A 305 16.84 11.57 17.80
C ASN A 305 16.43 10.56 18.92
N PRO A 306 16.77 9.27 18.82
CA PRO A 306 17.48 8.62 17.72
C PRO A 306 16.56 8.32 16.52
N CYS A 307 17.14 8.09 15.34
CA CYS A 307 16.50 7.56 14.15
C CYS A 307 17.44 6.58 13.42
N ASN A 308 16.87 5.71 12.59
CA ASN A 308 17.58 4.86 11.63
C ASN A 308 17.09 5.14 10.20
N SER A 309 17.78 4.60 9.19
CA SER A 309 17.22 4.49 7.84
C SER A 309 17.01 3.01 7.55
N PRO A 310 15.76 2.52 7.47
CA PRO A 310 15.51 1.11 7.16
C PRO A 310 16.29 0.70 5.90
N GLU A 311 17.18 -0.29 5.95
CA GLU A 311 17.68 -1.03 7.12
C GLU A 311 19.22 -1.07 7.11
N HIS A 312 19.85 0.10 7.01
CA HIS A 312 21.30 0.20 6.93
C HIS A 312 21.85 1.48 7.55
N GLY A 313 23.18 1.54 7.62
CA GLY A 313 23.91 2.67 8.17
C GLY A 313 23.73 2.82 9.69
N PRO A 314 23.98 4.01 10.24
CA PRO A 314 24.00 4.24 11.67
C PRO A 314 22.60 4.51 12.24
N THR A 315 22.42 4.20 13.52
CA THR A 315 21.44 4.91 14.36
C THR A 315 22.00 6.30 14.68
N THR A 316 21.29 7.35 14.31
CA THR A 316 21.74 8.75 14.40
C THR A 316 20.56 9.70 14.67
N PHE A 317 20.59 10.93 14.19
CA PHE A 317 19.52 11.91 14.27
C PHE A 317 19.19 12.50 12.88
N GLY A 318 18.00 13.08 12.73
CA GLY A 318 17.62 13.82 11.52
C GLY A 318 17.63 12.98 10.22
N CYS A 319 17.38 11.68 10.31
CA CYS A 319 17.31 10.78 9.16
C CYS A 319 16.21 11.26 8.21
N ALA A 320 16.52 11.37 6.91
CA ALA A 320 15.63 11.99 5.92
C ALA A 320 14.25 11.34 5.90
N HIS A 321 14.21 10.00 6.02
CA HIS A 321 12.98 9.22 6.05
C HIS A 321 12.00 9.69 7.15
N TYR A 322 12.44 9.72 8.41
CA TYR A 322 11.59 10.13 9.55
C TYR A 322 11.06 11.55 9.38
N GLN A 323 11.94 12.45 8.94
CA GLN A 323 11.62 13.85 8.74
C GLN A 323 10.58 14.05 7.63
N GLN A 324 10.68 13.28 6.56
CA GLN A 324 9.73 13.32 5.46
C GLN A 324 8.35 12.80 5.90
N GLU A 325 8.28 11.74 6.70
CA GLU A 325 7.01 11.20 7.23
C GLU A 325 6.36 12.14 8.26
N ILE A 326 7.13 12.73 9.16
CA ILE A 326 6.58 13.67 10.15
C ILE A 326 6.11 14.97 9.49
N HIS A 327 6.84 15.43 8.45
CA HIS A 327 6.41 16.57 7.63
C HIS A 327 5.03 16.29 7.02
N HIS A 328 4.81 15.06 6.54
CA HIS A 328 3.50 14.63 6.05
C HIS A 328 2.42 14.65 7.14
N VAL A 329 2.68 14.05 8.31
CA VAL A 329 1.72 13.99 9.42
C VAL A 329 1.25 15.38 9.83
N PHE A 330 2.17 16.34 9.98
CA PHE A 330 1.81 17.70 10.36
C PHE A 330 1.02 18.44 9.27
N GLU A 331 1.37 18.26 8.01
CA GLU A 331 0.60 18.77 6.87
C GLU A 331 -0.82 18.19 6.84
N ALA A 332 -0.97 16.89 7.11
CA ALA A 332 -2.26 16.20 7.17
C ALA A 332 -3.13 16.70 8.33
N VAL A 333 -2.56 16.95 9.52
CA VAL A 333 -3.28 17.57 10.65
C VAL A 333 -3.85 18.91 10.26
N LEU A 334 -3.02 19.81 9.72
CA LEU A 334 -3.43 21.17 9.40
C LEU A 334 -4.45 21.22 8.26
N SER A 335 -4.34 20.29 7.30
CA SER A 335 -5.30 20.13 6.20
C SER A 335 -6.63 19.52 6.68
N SER A 336 -6.59 18.63 7.66
CA SER A 336 -7.79 17.99 8.24
C SER A 336 -8.56 18.92 9.18
N ALA A 337 -7.86 19.77 9.94
CA ALA A 337 -8.43 20.62 10.99
C ALA A 337 -9.73 21.37 10.59
N PRO A 338 -9.82 22.07 9.44
CA PRO A 338 -11.06 22.72 9.03
C PRO A 338 -12.17 21.73 8.67
N VAL A 339 -11.85 20.56 8.13
CA VAL A 339 -12.82 19.54 7.70
C VAL A 339 -13.50 18.90 8.92
N VAL A 340 -12.72 18.59 9.95
CA VAL A 340 -13.24 17.93 11.17
C VAL A 340 -13.69 18.91 12.25
N SER A 341 -13.42 20.21 12.05
CA SER A 341 -13.64 21.28 13.03
C SER A 341 -12.86 21.02 14.35
N GLU A 342 -11.55 20.82 14.24
CA GLU A 342 -10.68 20.66 15.41
C GLU A 342 -10.77 21.90 16.33
N ALA A 343 -11.01 21.65 17.61
CA ALA A 343 -11.25 22.67 18.63
C ALA A 343 -10.02 22.97 19.49
N ASP A 344 -9.02 22.07 19.51
CA ASP A 344 -7.79 22.23 20.27
C ASP A 344 -6.83 23.20 19.56
N ALA A 345 -6.96 24.49 19.88
CA ALA A 345 -6.15 25.54 19.29
C ALA A 345 -4.66 25.43 19.68
N ASP A 346 -4.36 25.02 20.91
CA ASP A 346 -2.99 24.89 21.41
C ASP A 346 -2.25 23.76 20.68
N PHE A 347 -2.93 22.64 20.44
CA PHE A 347 -2.41 21.56 19.60
C PHE A 347 -2.12 22.04 18.18
N LEU A 348 -3.05 22.72 17.53
CA LEU A 348 -2.85 23.22 16.16
C LEU A 348 -1.71 24.23 16.07
N ASP A 349 -1.54 25.09 17.07
CA ASP A 349 -0.44 26.06 17.11
C ASP A 349 0.90 25.39 17.39
N ALA A 350 0.94 24.35 18.24
CA ALA A 350 2.12 23.51 18.42
C ALA A 350 2.52 22.81 17.11
N VAL A 351 1.56 22.23 16.36
CA VAL A 351 1.82 21.62 15.04
C VAL A 351 2.37 22.64 14.05
N LYS A 352 1.75 23.81 13.92
CA LYS A 352 2.24 24.88 13.01
C LYS A 352 3.66 25.33 13.37
N LEU A 353 3.92 25.55 14.66
CA LEU A 353 5.25 25.96 15.12
C LEU A 353 6.29 24.89 14.83
N SER A 354 6.01 23.64 15.18
CA SER A 354 6.91 22.51 14.93
C SER A 354 7.15 22.31 13.44
N LEU A 355 6.10 22.33 12.61
CA LEU A 355 6.22 22.23 11.15
C LEU A 355 7.09 23.33 10.54
N SER A 356 7.00 24.56 11.05
CA SER A 356 7.84 25.67 10.57
C SER A 356 9.32 25.52 10.91
N ARG A 357 9.64 24.75 11.95
CA ARG A 357 11.00 24.50 12.45
C ARG A 357 11.55 23.12 12.06
N LEU A 358 10.70 22.21 11.63
CA LEU A 358 11.07 20.84 11.27
C LEU A 358 12.10 20.86 10.13
N ASP A 359 13.22 20.17 10.32
CA ASP A 359 14.06 19.80 9.19
C ASP A 359 13.27 18.82 8.32
N LYS A 360 13.04 19.17 7.05
CA LYS A 360 12.14 18.43 6.16
C LYS A 360 12.80 17.27 5.41
N GLY A 361 14.04 16.90 5.79
CA GLY A 361 14.75 15.74 5.27
C GLY A 361 15.13 15.84 3.80
N LEU A 362 15.36 17.06 3.29
CA LEU A 362 15.80 17.30 1.91
C LEU A 362 17.14 18.05 1.91
N HIS A 363 18.21 17.27 1.90
CA HIS A 363 19.59 17.75 1.81
C HIS A 363 20.28 17.05 0.64
N LEU A 364 21.32 17.67 0.08
CA LEU A 364 22.09 17.09 -1.01
C LEU A 364 23.44 16.58 -0.52
N THR A 365 23.88 15.44 -1.06
CA THR A 365 25.25 14.92 -0.87
C THR A 365 26.24 15.66 -1.78
N ASP A 366 27.53 15.55 -1.49
CA ASP A 366 28.63 16.09 -2.29
C ASP A 366 28.72 15.42 -3.67
N TRP A 367 28.26 14.17 -3.79
CA TRP A 367 28.15 13.46 -5.08
C TRP A 367 26.85 13.78 -5.83
N GLY A 368 26.00 14.65 -5.28
CA GLY A 368 24.83 15.23 -5.95
C GLY A 368 23.53 14.45 -5.78
N GLY A 369 23.47 13.46 -4.89
CA GLY A 369 22.25 12.74 -4.52
C GLY A 369 21.48 13.37 -3.36
N ILE A 370 20.41 12.70 -2.93
CA ILE A 370 19.65 13.05 -1.73
C ILE A 370 20.35 12.41 -0.53
N LYS A 371 20.64 13.20 0.51
CA LYS A 371 21.17 12.65 1.75
C LYS A 371 20.15 11.73 2.43
N GLU A 372 20.63 10.60 2.92
CA GLU A 372 19.85 9.70 3.74
C GLU A 372 19.94 10.06 5.22
N TRP A 373 21.09 10.57 5.66
CA TRP A 373 21.29 11.09 7.00
C TRP A 373 21.68 12.57 6.96
N LYS A 374 21.25 13.35 7.96
CA LYS A 374 21.62 14.77 8.07
C LYS A 374 23.13 14.99 8.32
N LEU A 375 23.87 13.93 8.65
CA LEU A 375 25.29 14.00 8.94
C LEU A 375 26.11 14.61 7.79
N PRO A 376 27.23 15.28 8.08
CA PRO A 376 28.19 15.70 7.06
C PRO A 376 28.76 14.49 6.31
N ASP A 377 29.00 14.63 5.00
CA ASP A 377 29.50 13.54 4.15
C ASP A 377 30.87 13.02 4.62
N SER A 378 31.64 13.83 5.34
CA SER A 378 32.91 13.44 5.97
C SER A 378 32.79 12.28 6.98
N TYR A 379 31.58 11.95 7.45
CA TYR A 379 31.34 10.78 8.28
C TYR A 379 31.32 9.47 7.49
N GLY A 380 31.17 9.54 6.16
CA GLY A 380 31.27 8.38 5.26
C GLY A 380 30.08 7.44 5.25
N TYR A 381 28.90 7.88 5.71
CA TYR A 381 27.67 7.08 5.64
C TYR A 381 26.92 7.26 4.31
N ASP A 382 26.77 8.50 3.83
CA ASP A 382 26.10 8.84 2.56
C ASP A 382 27.02 8.63 1.34
N VAL A 383 27.34 7.36 1.05
CA VAL A 383 28.09 6.95 -0.15
C VAL A 383 27.17 6.33 -1.19
N GLU A 384 27.58 6.38 -2.46
CA GLU A 384 26.92 5.61 -3.52
C GLU A 384 26.90 4.12 -3.16
N ASN A 385 25.70 3.55 -3.03
CA ASN A 385 25.51 2.15 -2.63
C ASN A 385 24.23 1.60 -3.26
N THR A 386 24.14 0.27 -3.33
CA THR A 386 23.06 -0.45 -4.02
C THR A 386 22.04 -1.09 -3.07
N HIS A 387 21.96 -0.63 -1.82
CA HIS A 387 21.05 -1.21 -0.82
C HIS A 387 19.59 -1.12 -1.27
N ARG A 388 18.81 -2.11 -0.85
CA ARG A 388 17.45 -2.38 -1.35
C ARG A 388 16.42 -1.29 -1.08
N HIS A 389 16.49 -0.63 0.08
CA HIS A 389 15.55 0.42 0.47
C HIS A 389 15.85 1.76 -0.22
N LEU A 390 14.79 2.56 -0.37
CA LEU A 390 14.82 3.96 -0.81
C LEU A 390 14.23 4.88 0.27
N SER A 391 14.52 4.62 1.55
CA SER A 391 13.84 5.25 2.70
C SER A 391 13.89 6.78 2.68
N HIS A 392 15.00 7.38 2.21
CA HIS A 392 15.17 8.82 2.03
C HIS A 392 14.49 9.41 0.78
N LEU A 393 13.84 8.56 -0.03
CA LEU A 393 12.97 8.93 -1.15
C LEU A 393 11.49 8.63 -0.88
N THR A 394 11.12 8.25 0.35
CA THR A 394 9.71 8.05 0.73
C THR A 394 8.86 9.29 0.47
N GLY A 395 9.38 10.49 0.73
CA GLY A 395 8.76 11.76 0.39
C GLY A 395 8.72 12.09 -1.11
N TRP A 396 9.46 11.36 -1.95
CA TRP A 396 9.37 11.44 -3.42
C TRP A 396 8.27 10.51 -3.94
N TYR A 397 8.28 9.25 -3.48
CA TYR A 397 7.25 8.24 -3.68
C TYR A 397 7.39 7.13 -2.62
N PRO A 398 6.29 6.57 -2.06
CA PRO A 398 4.88 6.86 -2.36
C PRO A 398 4.38 8.18 -1.79
N GLY A 399 5.14 8.77 -0.86
CA GLY A 399 4.88 10.06 -0.24
C GLY A 399 5.00 11.25 -1.19
N TYR A 400 4.81 12.42 -0.61
CA TYR A 400 4.81 13.69 -1.35
C TYR A 400 5.38 14.86 -0.54
N SER A 401 6.09 14.56 0.55
CA SER A 401 6.83 15.55 1.32
C SER A 401 7.90 16.25 0.48
N VAL A 402 8.63 15.51 -0.35
CA VAL A 402 9.65 16.05 -1.26
C VAL A 402 9.02 16.44 -2.60
N SER A 403 8.28 15.52 -3.23
CA SER A 403 7.75 15.75 -4.60
C SER A 403 6.72 16.88 -4.64
N SER A 404 5.92 17.08 -3.60
CA SER A 404 4.90 18.13 -3.53
C SER A 404 5.21 19.27 -2.56
N PHE A 405 5.22 19.01 -1.25
CA PHE A 405 5.26 20.08 -0.23
C PHE A 405 6.57 20.89 -0.24
N GLN A 406 7.65 20.28 -0.75
CA GLN A 406 8.94 20.94 -1.00
C GLN A 406 9.18 21.25 -2.50
N LYS A 407 8.15 21.10 -3.33
CA LYS A 407 8.13 21.44 -4.77
C LYS A 407 9.13 20.65 -5.61
N GLY A 408 9.52 19.46 -5.15
CA GLY A 408 10.54 18.63 -5.80
C GLY A 408 10.19 18.28 -7.25
N TYR A 409 8.93 17.96 -7.55
CA TYR A 409 8.51 17.56 -8.90
C TYR A 409 8.73 18.67 -9.94
N ALA A 410 8.57 19.94 -9.53
CA ALA A 410 8.81 21.11 -10.38
C ALA A 410 10.25 21.64 -10.31
N ASN A 411 11.09 21.14 -9.40
CA ASN A 411 12.43 21.64 -9.15
C ASN A 411 13.49 20.77 -9.83
N ALA A 412 14.18 21.32 -10.83
CA ALA A 412 15.21 20.59 -11.58
C ALA A 412 16.35 20.07 -10.70
N THR A 413 16.81 20.84 -9.70
CA THR A 413 17.89 20.42 -8.80
C THR A 413 17.48 19.22 -7.95
N VAL A 414 16.25 19.22 -7.43
CA VAL A 414 15.74 18.09 -6.65
C VAL A 414 15.57 16.86 -7.54
N LYS A 415 15.03 17.02 -8.75
CA LYS A 415 14.92 15.91 -9.70
C LYS A 415 16.27 15.30 -10.06
N SER A 416 17.28 16.12 -10.35
CA SER A 416 18.64 15.63 -10.62
C SER A 416 19.24 14.89 -9.43
N ALA A 417 18.95 15.31 -8.20
CA ALA A 417 19.42 14.62 -7.02
C ALA A 417 18.70 13.29 -6.77
N VAL A 418 17.39 13.23 -7.00
CA VAL A 418 16.63 11.98 -6.96
C VAL A 418 17.13 11.02 -8.06
N GLU A 419 17.39 11.52 -9.26
CA GLU A 419 17.97 10.75 -10.37
C GLU A 419 19.34 10.18 -10.00
N ALA A 420 20.27 11.01 -9.51
CA ALA A 420 21.59 10.57 -9.05
C ALA A 420 21.47 9.49 -7.96
N THR A 421 20.52 9.65 -7.03
CA THR A 421 20.24 8.68 -5.98
C THR A 421 19.76 7.33 -6.54
N LEU A 422 18.82 7.35 -7.49
CA LEU A 422 18.30 6.15 -8.12
C LEU A 422 19.37 5.43 -8.96
N VAL A 423 20.23 6.19 -9.65
CA VAL A 423 21.39 5.65 -10.36
C VAL A 423 22.35 4.96 -9.39
N ALA A 424 22.70 5.60 -8.27
CA ALA A 424 23.56 5.01 -7.25
C ALA A 424 22.97 3.72 -6.65
N ARG A 425 21.66 3.71 -6.39
CA ARG A 425 20.92 2.54 -5.86
C ARG A 425 20.82 1.37 -6.84
N GLY A 426 21.09 1.62 -8.12
CA GLY A 426 21.04 0.63 -9.19
C GLY A 426 19.67 -0.01 -9.38
N ASN A 427 19.66 -1.11 -10.13
CA ASN A 427 18.42 -1.74 -10.62
C ASN A 427 17.76 -2.72 -9.62
N GLY A 428 18.27 -2.83 -8.38
CA GLY A 428 17.74 -3.80 -7.40
C GLY A 428 18.16 -5.23 -7.72
N ASN A 429 19.45 -5.44 -7.98
CA ASN A 429 20.06 -6.75 -8.23
C ASN A 429 21.26 -7.05 -7.32
N ALA A 430 21.50 -6.21 -6.32
CA ALA A 430 22.50 -6.48 -5.28
C ALA A 430 22.09 -7.70 -4.44
N ALA A 431 23.04 -8.30 -3.73
CA ALA A 431 22.80 -9.48 -2.90
C ALA A 431 21.69 -9.27 -1.85
N ASP A 432 21.55 -8.05 -1.33
CA ASP A 432 20.49 -7.65 -0.41
C ASP A 432 19.29 -6.99 -1.13
N ALA A 433 19.36 -6.73 -2.43
CA ALA A 433 18.38 -5.94 -3.18
C ALA A 433 17.59 -6.70 -4.24
N ASN A 434 17.61 -8.03 -4.23
CA ASN A 434 16.98 -8.84 -5.28
C ASN A 434 15.46 -9.09 -5.10
N ALA A 435 14.83 -8.41 -4.16
CA ALA A 435 13.38 -8.53 -3.92
C ALA A 435 12.55 -7.72 -4.94
N GLY A 436 11.40 -8.26 -5.33
CA GLY A 436 10.51 -7.61 -6.30
C GLY A 436 10.04 -6.23 -5.85
N TRP A 437 9.71 -6.07 -4.56
CA TRP A 437 9.23 -4.82 -3.99
C TRP A 437 10.24 -3.67 -4.16
N ALA A 438 11.53 -3.98 -4.07
CA ALA A 438 12.60 -3.01 -4.21
C ALA A 438 12.71 -2.50 -5.65
N LYS A 439 12.45 -3.36 -6.65
CA LYS A 439 12.49 -3.02 -8.08
C LYS A 439 11.28 -2.19 -8.49
N VAL A 440 10.07 -2.59 -8.07
CA VAL A 440 8.84 -1.83 -8.40
C VAL A 440 8.79 -0.47 -7.71
N TRP A 441 9.38 -0.32 -6.51
CA TRP A 441 9.56 0.99 -5.89
C TRP A 441 10.45 1.91 -6.73
N ARG A 442 11.58 1.40 -7.23
CA ARG A 442 12.46 2.15 -8.14
C ARG A 442 11.72 2.53 -9.42
N ALA A 443 10.96 1.60 -10.02
CA ALA A 443 10.16 1.87 -11.22
C ALA A 443 9.18 3.05 -11.00
N ALA A 444 8.47 3.06 -9.86
CA ALA A 444 7.58 4.15 -9.50
C ALA A 444 8.31 5.50 -9.29
N CYS A 445 9.49 5.48 -8.66
CA CYS A 445 10.31 6.68 -8.48
C CYS A 445 10.82 7.25 -9.82
N TRP A 446 11.23 6.40 -10.76
CA TRP A 446 11.62 6.81 -12.12
C TRP A 446 10.42 7.32 -12.92
N ALA A 447 9.25 6.72 -12.77
CA ALA A 447 8.04 7.21 -13.40
C ALA A 447 7.68 8.63 -12.90
N ARG A 448 7.88 8.90 -11.60
CA ARG A 448 7.74 10.23 -10.99
C ARG A 448 8.78 11.24 -11.49
N LEU A 449 9.91 10.80 -12.08
CA LEU A 449 10.87 11.68 -12.78
C LEU A 449 10.47 11.95 -14.24
N ASN A 450 9.33 11.42 -14.70
CA ASN A 450 8.89 11.42 -16.09
C ASN A 450 9.85 10.65 -17.02
N ASN A 451 10.55 9.65 -16.50
CA ASN A 451 11.48 8.82 -17.27
C ASN A 451 10.82 7.47 -17.62
N ALA A 452 10.11 7.44 -18.75
CA ALA A 452 9.40 6.25 -19.23
C ALA A 452 10.34 5.06 -19.49
N GLU A 453 11.53 5.30 -20.04
CA GLU A 453 12.49 4.26 -20.37
C GLU A 453 12.96 3.52 -19.11
N LYS A 454 13.45 4.24 -18.10
CA LYS A 454 13.94 3.64 -16.86
C LYS A 454 12.84 3.04 -16.00
N ALA A 455 11.67 3.69 -15.95
CA ALA A 455 10.53 3.14 -15.24
C ALA A 455 10.12 1.80 -15.86
N TYR A 456 10.05 1.72 -17.19
CA TYR A 456 9.64 0.51 -17.89
C TYR A 456 10.72 -0.58 -17.88
N GLU A 457 12.00 -0.23 -17.97
CA GLU A 457 13.12 -1.15 -17.74
C GLU A 457 12.98 -1.88 -16.40
N LEU A 458 12.74 -1.15 -15.31
CA LEU A 458 12.64 -1.73 -13.98
C LEU A 458 11.35 -2.51 -13.76
N LEU A 459 10.23 -2.08 -14.36
CA LEU A 459 8.98 -2.84 -14.34
C LEU A 459 9.17 -4.19 -15.05
N ARG A 460 9.75 -4.19 -16.25
CA ARG A 460 10.05 -5.41 -17.00
C ARG A 460 11.03 -6.29 -16.24
N TYR A 461 12.06 -5.70 -15.63
CA TYR A 461 13.03 -6.44 -14.84
C TYR A 461 12.40 -7.11 -13.62
N ALA A 462 11.49 -6.43 -12.91
CA ALA A 462 10.75 -7.03 -11.81
C ALA A 462 9.90 -8.22 -12.27
N ILE A 463 9.15 -8.08 -13.38
CA ILE A 463 8.31 -9.15 -13.93
C ILE A 463 9.16 -10.38 -14.32
N ASP A 464 10.26 -10.14 -15.05
CA ASP A 464 11.16 -11.19 -15.53
C ASP A 464 11.73 -12.03 -14.39
N VAL A 465 12.25 -11.39 -13.33
CA VAL A 465 13.05 -12.12 -12.34
C VAL A 465 12.38 -12.34 -11.00
N ASN A 466 11.16 -11.84 -10.75
CA ASN A 466 10.52 -11.97 -9.44
C ASN A 466 9.08 -12.52 -9.49
N PHE A 467 8.52 -12.88 -10.64
CA PHE A 467 7.14 -13.40 -10.70
C PHE A 467 7.13 -14.87 -11.12
N ALA A 468 6.58 -15.73 -10.27
CA ALA A 468 6.42 -17.14 -10.58
C ALA A 468 5.30 -17.36 -11.61
N GLY A 469 5.20 -18.56 -12.20
CA GLY A 469 4.23 -18.87 -13.25
C GLY A 469 2.74 -18.70 -12.88
N ASN A 470 2.41 -18.60 -11.59
CA ASN A 470 1.06 -18.26 -11.10
C ASN A 470 0.86 -16.74 -10.87
N GLY A 471 1.84 -15.92 -11.24
CA GLY A 471 1.85 -14.47 -11.05
C GLY A 471 2.19 -14.01 -9.64
N PHE A 472 2.54 -14.88 -8.68
CA PHE A 472 2.96 -14.45 -7.34
C PHE A 472 4.40 -13.94 -7.34
N SER A 473 4.63 -12.84 -6.62
CA SER A 473 5.98 -12.30 -6.47
C SER A 473 6.81 -13.05 -5.43
N MET A 474 8.05 -13.33 -5.79
CA MET A 474 9.03 -14.08 -5.02
C MET A 474 10.11 -13.14 -4.48
N TYR A 475 10.58 -13.39 -3.26
CA TYR A 475 11.51 -12.49 -2.57
C TYR A 475 12.94 -12.58 -3.09
N SER A 476 13.40 -13.77 -3.50
CA SER A 476 14.80 -14.01 -3.89
C SER A 476 14.93 -14.36 -5.36
N ALA A 477 14.77 -13.36 -6.24
CA ALA A 477 14.42 -13.58 -7.64
C ALA A 477 13.13 -14.43 -7.74
N GLU A 478 13.15 -15.52 -8.52
CA GLU A 478 12.03 -16.46 -8.66
C GLU A 478 11.93 -17.49 -7.53
N ASN A 479 12.84 -17.45 -6.54
CA ASN A 479 12.84 -18.39 -5.43
C ASN A 479 12.00 -17.88 -4.26
N GLU A 480 11.37 -18.83 -3.56
CA GLU A 480 10.70 -18.63 -2.28
C GLU A 480 11.52 -17.77 -1.29
N PRO A 481 10.85 -17.09 -0.33
CA PRO A 481 9.41 -17.14 -0.09
C PRO A 481 8.58 -16.24 -1.02
N PHE A 482 7.29 -16.59 -1.17
CA PHE A 482 6.26 -15.68 -1.69
C PHE A 482 6.13 -14.46 -0.77
N GLN A 483 6.14 -13.27 -1.38
CA GLN A 483 5.89 -11.99 -0.73
C GLN A 483 4.98 -11.17 -1.64
N ILE A 484 3.81 -10.77 -1.15
CA ILE A 484 2.76 -10.16 -1.98
C ILE A 484 3.01 -8.68 -2.29
N ASP A 485 3.89 -8.03 -1.53
CA ASP A 485 4.19 -6.60 -1.64
C ASP A 485 4.51 -6.19 -3.08
N ALA A 486 5.34 -6.94 -3.81
CA ALA A 486 5.67 -6.61 -5.19
C ALA A 486 4.50 -6.79 -6.18
N ASN A 487 3.55 -7.69 -5.92
CA ASN A 487 2.30 -7.76 -6.70
C ASN A 487 1.52 -6.44 -6.59
N PHE A 488 1.42 -5.88 -5.39
CA PHE A 488 0.76 -4.59 -5.15
C PHE A 488 1.59 -3.40 -5.64
N GLY A 489 2.90 -3.46 -5.43
CA GLY A 489 3.85 -2.46 -5.89
C GLY A 489 3.92 -2.34 -7.41
N LEU A 490 3.73 -3.45 -8.15
CA LEU A 490 3.64 -3.46 -9.61
C LEU A 490 2.48 -2.58 -10.10
N ALA A 491 1.30 -2.68 -9.49
CA ALA A 491 0.19 -1.80 -9.81
C ALA A 491 0.48 -0.33 -9.46
N GLY A 492 1.14 -0.07 -8.32
CA GLY A 492 1.59 1.28 -7.96
C GLY A 492 2.61 1.88 -8.94
N ALA A 493 3.52 1.06 -9.47
CA ALA A 493 4.49 1.47 -10.49
C ALA A 493 3.81 1.79 -11.83
N ILE A 494 2.89 0.94 -12.28
CA ILE A 494 2.08 1.19 -13.49
C ILE A 494 1.25 2.47 -13.32
N LEU A 495 0.57 2.67 -12.18
CA LEU A 495 -0.16 3.90 -11.91
C LEU A 495 0.75 5.13 -11.90
N SER A 496 1.99 5.02 -11.40
CA SER A 496 2.95 6.12 -11.42
C SER A 496 3.42 6.48 -12.83
N MET A 497 3.35 5.55 -13.79
CA MET A 497 3.58 5.84 -15.22
C MET A 497 2.38 6.54 -15.87
N LEU A 498 1.18 6.27 -15.35
CA LEU A 498 -0.10 6.77 -15.87
C LEU A 498 -0.49 8.14 -15.30
N VAL A 499 -0.14 8.45 -14.04
CA VAL A 499 -0.54 9.69 -13.38
C VAL A 499 0.43 10.17 -12.29
N VAL A 500 0.66 11.48 -12.24
CA VAL A 500 1.16 12.20 -11.06
C VAL A 500 0.06 13.12 -10.55
N ASP A 501 -0.60 12.70 -9.48
CA ASP A 501 -1.56 13.50 -8.72
C ASP A 501 -0.94 13.79 -7.35
N LEU A 502 -0.51 15.04 -7.13
CA LEU A 502 0.16 15.47 -5.91
C LEU A 502 -0.74 16.45 -5.15
N PRO A 503 -0.93 16.28 -3.82
CA PRO A 503 -1.71 17.21 -3.02
C PRO A 503 -0.93 18.50 -2.78
N LEU A 504 -1.64 19.61 -2.56
CA LEU A 504 -1.01 20.87 -2.13
C LEU A 504 -0.70 20.82 -0.64
N SER A 505 0.36 21.52 -0.21
CA SER A 505 0.57 21.76 1.23
C SER A 505 -0.60 22.56 1.82
N TYR A 506 -0.82 22.50 3.14
CA TYR A 506 -1.91 23.23 3.80
C TYR A 506 -1.83 24.74 3.52
N ALA A 507 -0.61 25.28 3.42
CA ALA A 507 -0.37 26.69 3.13
C ALA A 507 -0.69 27.02 1.66
N GLU A 508 -0.30 26.16 0.72
CA GLU A 508 -0.61 26.35 -0.71
C GLU A 508 -2.09 26.19 -1.01
N ALA A 509 -2.75 25.18 -0.43
CA ALA A 509 -4.18 24.96 -0.58
C ALA A 509 -4.99 26.19 -0.12
N LYS A 510 -4.54 26.87 0.95
CA LYS A 510 -5.15 28.12 1.43
C LYS A 510 -4.91 29.30 0.50
N ALA A 511 -3.77 29.37 -0.17
CA ALA A 511 -3.40 30.48 -1.05
C ALA A 511 -3.96 30.33 -2.48
N SER A 512 -3.90 29.13 -3.04
CA SER A 512 -4.37 28.77 -4.38
C SER A 512 -4.80 27.31 -4.40
N PRO A 513 -6.11 27.01 -4.29
CA PRO A 513 -6.60 25.65 -4.10
C PRO A 513 -6.59 24.77 -5.36
N THR A 514 -6.06 25.28 -6.48
CA THR A 514 -6.05 24.52 -7.75
C THR A 514 -4.80 23.66 -7.85
N ARG A 515 -4.97 22.34 -7.71
CA ARG A 515 -3.89 21.36 -7.91
C ARG A 515 -3.71 21.03 -9.40
N THR A 516 -2.50 20.61 -9.78
CA THR A 516 -2.21 20.13 -11.14
C THR A 516 -1.98 18.62 -11.11
N VAL A 517 -2.65 17.91 -12.02
CA VAL A 517 -2.44 16.49 -12.28
C VAL A 517 -1.73 16.34 -13.61
N VAL A 518 -0.64 15.59 -13.64
CA VAL A 518 0.04 15.21 -14.88
C VAL A 518 -0.43 13.81 -15.28
N LEU A 519 -1.05 13.70 -16.44
CA LEU A 519 -1.45 12.43 -17.04
C LEU A 519 -0.37 11.95 -18.02
N GLY A 520 -0.11 10.65 -17.97
CA GLY A 520 0.94 9.97 -18.72
C GLY A 520 2.35 10.54 -18.50
N PRO A 521 2.80 10.73 -17.25
CA PRO A 521 4.16 11.21 -16.97
C PRO A 521 5.26 10.33 -17.58
N ALA A 522 5.02 9.02 -17.71
CA ALA A 522 6.06 8.06 -18.08
C ALA A 522 5.47 6.81 -18.78
N ILE A 523 4.47 6.99 -19.64
CA ILE A 523 3.90 5.88 -20.43
C ILE A 523 4.94 5.41 -21.46
N PRO A 524 5.31 4.12 -21.49
CA PRO A 524 6.24 3.60 -22.49
C PRO A 524 5.57 3.51 -23.87
N GLU A 525 6.36 3.73 -24.93
CA GLU A 525 5.91 3.56 -26.33
C GLU A 525 5.29 2.19 -26.59
N ARG A 526 5.74 1.16 -25.86
CA ARG A 526 5.21 -0.20 -25.98
C ARG A 526 3.71 -0.30 -25.64
N TRP A 527 3.18 0.62 -24.85
CA TRP A 527 1.75 0.69 -24.48
C TRP A 527 0.91 1.49 -25.47
N LYS A 528 1.44 1.85 -26.64
CA LYS A 528 0.77 2.68 -27.65
C LYS A 528 -0.71 2.36 -27.87
N GLY A 529 -1.51 3.43 -27.94
CA GLY A 529 -2.95 3.33 -28.21
C GLY A 529 -3.78 2.75 -27.06
N GLY A 530 -3.23 2.67 -25.86
CA GLY A 530 -3.95 2.22 -24.68
C GLY A 530 -4.86 3.30 -24.07
N SER A 531 -5.62 2.91 -23.06
CA SER A 531 -6.53 3.81 -22.33
C SER A 531 -6.75 3.38 -20.89
N VAL A 532 -7.22 4.32 -20.09
CA VAL A 532 -7.63 4.12 -18.70
C VAL A 532 -9.03 4.66 -18.50
N LYS A 533 -9.85 3.92 -17.74
CA LYS A 533 -11.14 4.39 -17.23
C LYS A 533 -11.25 4.17 -15.73
N GLY A 534 -11.90 5.11 -15.05
CA GLY A 534 -12.18 5.03 -13.62
C GLY A 534 -11.00 5.40 -12.72
N LEU A 535 -9.89 5.94 -13.24
CA LEU A 535 -8.77 6.37 -12.41
C LEU A 535 -9.22 7.45 -11.44
N ARG A 536 -9.15 7.16 -10.13
CA ARG A 536 -9.50 8.12 -9.09
C ARG A 536 -8.39 9.15 -8.93
N ILE A 537 -8.79 10.38 -8.66
CA ILE A 537 -7.88 11.49 -8.33
C ILE A 537 -8.34 12.14 -7.02
N ARG A 538 -7.41 12.80 -6.33
CA ARG A 538 -7.66 13.60 -5.13
C ARG A 538 -8.80 14.60 -5.35
N GLY A 539 -9.51 14.97 -4.29
CA GLY A 539 -10.74 15.76 -4.40
C GLY A 539 -11.98 14.98 -4.83
N GLY A 540 -11.98 13.63 -4.82
CA GLY A 540 -13.20 12.82 -5.00
C GLY A 540 -13.57 12.45 -6.44
N GLY A 541 -12.79 12.92 -7.42
CA GLY A 541 -13.08 12.77 -8.85
C GLY A 541 -12.52 11.49 -9.47
N SER A 542 -12.85 11.27 -10.75
CA SER A 542 -12.21 10.29 -11.61
C SER A 542 -11.86 10.88 -12.97
N VAL A 543 -10.87 10.30 -13.63
CA VAL A 543 -10.45 10.66 -14.97
C VAL A 543 -10.38 9.42 -15.87
N ASP A 544 -10.94 9.56 -17.07
CA ASP A 544 -10.78 8.60 -18.16
C ASP A 544 -9.91 9.27 -19.23
N PHE A 545 -8.94 8.56 -19.80
CA PHE A 545 -8.05 9.13 -20.82
C PHE A 545 -7.44 8.06 -21.71
N SER A 546 -6.94 8.49 -22.87
CA SER A 546 -6.18 7.67 -23.82
C SER A 546 -4.94 8.40 -24.30
N TRP A 547 -3.98 7.67 -24.84
CA TRP A 547 -2.72 8.22 -25.34
C TRP A 547 -2.39 7.76 -26.75
N ASP A 548 -1.51 8.52 -27.42
CA ASP A 548 -1.04 8.24 -28.76
C ASP A 548 0.09 7.19 -28.81
N ASP A 549 0.68 7.00 -29.98
CA ASP A 549 1.76 6.03 -30.18
C ASP A 549 3.04 6.38 -29.40
N ALA A 550 3.24 7.65 -29.04
CA ALA A 550 4.38 8.11 -28.25
C ALA A 550 4.11 8.07 -26.73
N GLY A 551 2.95 7.58 -26.30
CA GLY A 551 2.56 7.57 -24.88
C GLY A 551 2.06 8.93 -24.38
N VAL A 552 1.83 9.91 -25.26
CA VAL A 552 1.33 11.23 -24.86
C VAL A 552 -0.18 11.21 -24.76
N VAL A 553 -0.71 11.63 -23.61
CA VAL A 553 -2.16 11.76 -23.40
C VAL A 553 -2.70 12.90 -24.25
N THR A 554 -3.70 12.58 -25.08
CA THR A 554 -4.28 13.52 -26.06
C THR A 554 -5.65 14.03 -25.63
N GLU A 555 -6.42 13.21 -24.90
CA GLU A 555 -7.77 13.53 -24.44
C GLU A 555 -8.00 12.96 -23.04
N ALA A 556 -8.71 13.71 -22.19
CA ALA A 556 -9.09 13.28 -20.85
C ALA A 556 -10.48 13.80 -20.48
N THR A 557 -11.28 12.95 -19.82
CA THR A 557 -12.61 13.29 -19.31
C THR A 557 -12.59 13.25 -17.79
N LEU A 558 -12.76 14.41 -17.16
CA LEU A 558 -12.83 14.56 -15.71
C LEU A 558 -14.28 14.49 -15.21
N THR A 559 -14.53 13.68 -14.18
CA THR A 559 -15.86 13.46 -13.60
C THR A 559 -15.83 13.67 -12.08
N ASN A 560 -16.85 14.34 -11.53
CA ASN A 560 -17.15 14.42 -10.09
C ASN A 560 -16.03 14.94 -9.15
N SER A 561 -15.11 15.79 -9.62
CA SER A 561 -14.14 16.45 -8.72
C SER A 561 -14.83 17.49 -7.84
N GLN A 562 -14.63 17.41 -6.53
CA GLN A 562 -15.14 18.36 -5.53
C GLN A 562 -14.17 19.53 -5.28
N THR A 563 -12.91 19.39 -5.72
CA THR A 563 -11.86 20.42 -5.60
C THR A 563 -11.42 20.90 -6.97
N SER A 564 -10.94 22.15 -7.03
CA SER A 564 -10.37 22.75 -8.24
C SER A 564 -9.15 21.96 -8.73
N VAL A 565 -9.12 21.61 -10.01
CA VAL A 565 -8.05 20.78 -10.59
C VAL A 565 -7.79 21.14 -12.04
N LYS A 566 -6.51 21.18 -12.39
CA LYS A 566 -6.02 21.27 -13.77
C LYS A 566 -5.41 19.92 -14.18
N LEU A 567 -5.91 19.32 -15.26
CA LEU A 567 -5.31 18.13 -15.88
C LEU A 567 -4.40 18.57 -17.03
N VAL A 568 -3.15 18.14 -17.02
CA VAL A 568 -2.20 18.36 -18.11
C VAL A 568 -1.58 17.05 -18.57
N ASN A 569 -1.13 16.97 -19.81
CA ASN A 569 -0.24 15.89 -20.25
C ASN A 569 1.21 16.15 -19.79
N VAL A 570 2.13 15.21 -20.03
CA VAL A 570 3.56 15.36 -19.71
C VAL A 570 4.23 16.56 -20.39
N ALA A 571 3.74 17.01 -21.55
CA ALA A 571 4.24 18.21 -22.23
C ALA A 571 3.75 19.53 -21.59
N GLY A 572 2.79 19.45 -20.66
CA GLY A 572 2.19 20.60 -19.99
C GLY A 572 0.96 21.17 -20.69
N ASP A 573 0.47 20.53 -21.75
CA ASP A 573 -0.74 20.94 -22.45
C ASP A 573 -1.96 20.69 -21.56
N LEU A 574 -2.88 21.66 -21.53
CA LEU A 574 -4.12 21.56 -20.78
C LEU A 574 -5.08 20.59 -21.46
N LEU A 575 -5.52 19.57 -20.72
CA LEU A 575 -6.49 18.57 -21.19
C LEU A 575 -7.91 18.86 -20.67
N ALA A 576 -8.03 19.20 -19.38
CA ALA A 576 -9.30 19.57 -18.75
C ALA A 576 -9.06 20.40 -17.47
N GLN A 577 -10.07 21.15 -17.02
CA GLN A 577 -10.04 21.91 -15.77
C GLN A 577 -11.44 22.04 -15.18
N ILE A 578 -11.55 22.04 -13.84
CA ILE A 578 -12.74 22.41 -13.07
C ILE A 578 -12.38 23.53 -12.11
#